data_AF-A0A7Y2BWL6-F1
#
_entry.id   AF-A0A7Y2BWL6-F1
#
_cell.length_a   1.000
_cell.length_b   1.000
_cell.length_c   1.000
_cell.angle_alpha   90.00
_cell.angle_beta   90.00
_cell.angle_gamma   90.00
#
_symmetry.space_group_name_H-M   'P 1'
#
loop_
_entity.id
_entity.type
_entity.pdbx_description
1 polymer ?
#
loop_
_entity_poly.entity_id
_entity_poly.type
_entity_poly.pdbx_seq_one_letter_code
_entity_poly.pdbx_strand_id
1 'polypeptide(L)' 'PGQDGAINPYYGSASTAIVKNIGVSALNIRIENRIELVKVIKIAAGEVKNIKLASNQQLYFDTDNEAKVTLEFTPIE' A
#
# COMPACT_ATOMS: atom_id res chain seq x y z
N PRO A 1 -19.71 -3.62 -0.96
CA PRO A 1 -18.25 -3.81 -1.16
C PRO A 1 -17.50 -2.53 -0.78
N GLY A 2 -16.53 -2.64 0.12
CA GLY A 2 -15.61 -1.54 0.47
C GLY A 2 -14.20 -1.90 0.02
N GLN A 3 -13.39 -0.89 -0.27
CA GLN A 3 -11.99 -1.06 -0.58
C GLN A 3 -11.19 -0.27 0.45
N ASP A 4 -10.25 -0.92 1.11
CA ASP A 4 -9.35 -0.27 2.05
C ASP A 4 -8.19 0.36 1.29
N GLY A 5 -7.89 1.62 1.61
CA GLY A 5 -6.81 2.37 1.03
C GLY A 5 -6.13 3.28 2.05
N ALA A 6 -4.93 3.72 1.70
CA ALA A 6 -4.15 4.60 2.54
C ALA A 6 -3.41 5.64 1.69
N ILE A 7 -3.40 6.88 2.18
CA ILE A 7 -2.74 8.01 1.52
C ILE A 7 -1.44 8.28 2.26
N ASN A 8 -0.40 8.67 1.52
CA ASN A 8 0.83 9.18 2.09
C ASN A 8 0.54 10.35 3.08
N PRO A 9 0.86 10.21 4.38
CA PRO A 9 0.52 11.24 5.37
C PRO A 9 1.45 12.47 5.33
N TYR A 10 2.56 12.41 4.59
CA TYR A 10 3.53 13.49 4.50
C TYR A 10 3.21 14.43 3.33
N TYR A 11 2.53 15.54 3.64
CA TYR A 11 2.07 16.49 2.63
C TYR A 11 3.23 17.04 1.78
N GLY A 12 3.07 16.98 0.46
CA GLY A 12 4.05 17.50 -0.50
C GLY A 12 5.37 16.71 -0.59
N SER A 13 5.56 15.68 0.23
CA SER A 13 6.82 14.93 0.33
C SER A 13 6.63 13.46 -0.02
N ALA A 14 7.69 12.80 -0.49
CA ALA A 14 7.68 11.36 -0.70
C ALA A 14 7.82 10.62 0.64
N SER A 15 7.32 9.39 0.68
CA SER A 15 7.46 8.52 1.85
C SER A 15 7.74 7.08 1.45
N THR A 16 8.15 6.27 2.43
CA THR A 16 8.18 4.82 2.31
C THR A 16 7.02 4.25 3.12
N ALA A 17 6.10 3.57 2.44
CA ALA A 17 5.10 2.73 3.09
C ALA A 17 5.70 1.35 3.36
N ILE A 18 5.67 0.95 4.62
CA ILE A 18 6.09 -0.37 5.09
C ILE A 18 4.81 -1.17 5.30
N VAL A 19 4.53 -2.06 4.35
CA VAL A 19 3.32 -2.89 4.36
C VAL A 19 3.69 -4.30 4.77
N LYS A 20 3.08 -4.81 5.83
CA LYS A 20 3.18 -6.22 6.21
C LYS A 20 1.82 -6.88 6.07
N ASN A 21 1.76 -7.97 5.31
CA ASN A 21 0.58 -8.82 5.27
C ASN A 21 0.57 -9.73 6.49
N ILE A 22 -0.32 -9.46 7.44
CA ILE A 22 -0.52 -10.27 8.65
C ILE A 22 -1.76 -11.17 8.54
N GLY A 23 -2.39 -11.22 7.36
CA GLY A 23 -3.43 -12.17 7.03
C GLY A 23 -2.87 -13.54 6.61
N VAL A 24 -3.78 -14.44 6.25
CA VAL A 24 -3.46 -15.82 5.83
C VAL A 24 -3.40 -16.00 4.31
N SER A 25 -3.92 -15.03 3.55
CA SER A 25 -3.97 -15.06 2.09
C SER A 25 -3.08 -13.99 1.48
N ALA A 26 -2.60 -14.23 0.26
CA ALA A 26 -1.93 -13.20 -0.51
C ALA A 26 -2.91 -12.10 -0.91
N LEU A 27 -2.41 -10.87 -1.04
CA LEU A 27 -3.18 -9.72 -1.54
C LEU A 27 -2.35 -8.93 -2.55
N ASN A 28 -3.01 -8.06 -3.29
CA ASN A 28 -2.36 -7.12 -4.19
C ASN A 28 -2.39 -5.72 -3.58
N ILE A 29 -1.22 -5.09 -3.54
CA ILE A 29 -1.08 -3.67 -3.21
C ILE A 29 -1.08 -2.91 -4.52
N ARG A 30 -2.11 -2.11 -4.72
CA ARG A 30 -2.28 -1.28 -5.91
C ARG A 30 -1.87 0.15 -5.59
N ILE A 31 -0.98 0.70 -6.39
CA ILE A 31 -0.47 2.07 -6.27
C ILE A 31 -1.09 2.89 -7.38
N GLU A 32 -1.81 3.94 -7.01
CA GLU A 32 -2.46 4.85 -7.95
C GLU A 32 -2.02 6.29 -7.70
N ASN A 33 -2.13 7.12 -8.72
CA ASN A 33 -2.18 8.58 -8.55
C ASN A 33 -3.59 9.06 -8.99
N ARG A 34 -3.84 10.38 -9.01
CA ARG A 34 -5.15 10.94 -9.38
C ARG A 34 -5.58 10.68 -10.83
N ILE A 35 -4.71 10.16 -11.68
CA ILE A 35 -4.89 10.03 -13.13
C ILE A 35 -4.90 8.56 -13.54
N GLU A 36 -4.01 7.74 -12.96
CA GLU A 36 -3.76 6.39 -13.45
C GLU A 36 -3.27 5.41 -12.38
N LEU A 37 -3.39 4.13 -12.73
CA LEU A 37 -2.73 3.02 -12.06
C LEU A 37 -1.22 3.07 -12.33
N VAL A 38 -0.43 3.23 -11.27
CA VAL A 38 1.03 3.29 -11.35
C VAL A 38 1.63 1.89 -11.32
N LYS A 39 1.19 1.06 -10.36
CA LYS A 39 1.77 -0.28 -10.16
C LYS A 39 0.86 -1.20 -9.36
N VAL A 40 1.00 -2.51 -9.58
CA VAL A 40 0.43 -3.56 -8.72
C VAL A 40 1.57 -4.41 -8.17
N ILE A 41 1.55 -4.69 -6.87
CA ILE A 41 2.54 -5.50 -6.18
C ILE A 41 1.81 -6.60 -5.40
N LYS A 42 2.06 -7.86 -5.75
CA LYS A 42 1.57 -8.98 -4.95
C LYS A 42 2.41 -9.12 -3.67
N ILE A 43 1.74 -9.35 -2.54
CA ILE A 43 2.37 -9.62 -1.25
C ILE A 43 1.81 -10.92 -0.66
N ALA A 44 2.68 -11.89 -0.37
CA ALA A 44 2.29 -13.16 0.23
C ALA A 44 1.92 -12.99 1.72
N ALA A 45 1.24 -13.97 2.30
CA ALA A 45 0.99 -14.00 3.73
C ALA A 45 2.31 -13.99 4.52
N GLY A 46 2.41 -13.14 5.53
CA GLY A 46 3.63 -12.96 6.35
C GLY A 46 4.72 -12.10 5.71
N GLU A 47 4.58 -11.70 4.44
CA GLU A 47 5.58 -10.91 3.73
C GLU A 47 5.50 -9.41 4.12
N VAL A 48 6.66 -8.74 4.01
CA VAL A 48 6.81 -7.28 4.17
C VAL A 48 7.29 -6.68 2.86
N LYS A 49 6.67 -5.56 2.44
CA LYS A 49 7.10 -4.75 1.30
C LYS A 49 7.35 -3.31 1.74
N ASN A 50 8.50 -2.77 1.33
CA ASN A 50 8.81 -1.36 1.41
C ASN A 50 8.51 -0.72 0.06
N ILE A 51 7.58 0.24 0.05
CA ILE A 51 7.07 0.85 -1.16
C ILE A 51 7.31 2.35 -1.08
N LYS A 52 8.16 2.88 -1.98
CA LYS A 52 8.29 4.32 -2.14
C LYS A 52 7.02 4.88 -2.76
N LEU A 53 6.45 5.89 -2.12
CA LEU A 53 5.28 6.63 -2.56
C LEU A 53 5.65 8.08 -2.81
N ALA A 54 5.37 8.56 -4.02
CA ALA A 54 5.40 9.99 -4.30
C ALA A 54 4.29 10.73 -3.54
N SER A 55 4.42 12.05 -3.41
CA SER A 55 3.47 12.89 -2.66
C SER A 55 2.03 12.87 -3.20
N ASN A 56 1.83 12.45 -4.46
CA ASN A 56 0.52 12.35 -5.11
C ASN A 56 0.02 10.90 -5.27
N GLN A 57 0.70 9.92 -4.67
CA GLN A 57 0.37 8.51 -4.76
C GLN A 57 -0.37 8.01 -3.53
N GLN A 58 -1.21 7.00 -3.74
CA GLN A 58 -2.01 6.33 -2.73
C GLN A 58 -1.98 4.81 -2.94
N LEU A 59 -2.24 4.08 -1.85
CA LEU A 59 -2.30 2.63 -1.81
C LEU A 59 -3.74 2.15 -1.71
N TYR A 60 -4.02 1.03 -2.37
CA TYR A 60 -5.21 0.23 -2.17
C TYR A 60 -4.83 -1.23 -1.94
N PHE A 61 -5.61 -1.92 -1.12
CA PHE A 61 -5.40 -3.34 -0.82
C PHE A 61 -6.51 -4.17 -1.44
N ASP A 62 -6.16 -4.94 -2.46
CA ASP A 62 -7.10 -5.76 -3.24
C ASP A 62 -6.94 -7.23 -2.89
N THR A 63 -8.05 -7.89 -2.58
CA THR A 63 -8.12 -9.31 -2.25
C THR A 63 -9.54 -9.84 -2.44
N ASP A 64 -9.66 -11.11 -2.84
CA ASP A 64 -10.95 -11.84 -2.88
C ASP A 64 -11.29 -12.50 -1.52
N ASN A 65 -10.34 -12.49 -0.59
CA ASN A 65 -10.43 -13.08 0.75
C ASN A 65 -10.28 -12.01 1.82
N GLU A 66 -10.54 -12.36 3.08
CA GLU A 66 -10.21 -11.49 4.21
C GLU A 66 -8.71 -11.12 4.22
N ALA A 67 -8.41 -9.82 4.24
CA ALA A 67 -7.06 -9.30 4.36
C ALA A 67 -6.87 -8.57 5.67
N LYS A 68 -5.65 -8.66 6.19
CA LYS A 68 -5.21 -7.86 7.33
C LYS A 68 -3.78 -7.42 7.09
N VAL A 69 -3.55 -6.11 7.17
CA VAL A 69 -2.24 -5.51 6.98
C VAL A 69 -1.88 -4.64 8.17
N THR A 70 -0.59 -4.56 8.48
CA THR A 70 -0.05 -3.42 9.23
C THR A 70 0.64 -2.49 8.25
N LEU A 71 0.39 -1.20 8.42
CA LEU A 71 0.91 -0.16 7.55
C LEU A 71 1.57 0.92 8.41
N GLU A 72 2.84 1.17 8.12
CA GLU A 72 3.61 2.27 8.68
C GLU A 72 4.14 3.15 7.56
N PHE A 73 4.32 4.43 7.83
CA PHE A 73 4.95 5.35 6.89
C PHE A 73 6.17 6.00 7.53
N THR A 74 7.23 6.12 6.75
CA THR A 74 8.43 6.89 7.12
C THR A 74 8.70 7.95 6.05
N PRO A 75 9.05 9.18 6.42
CA PRO A 75 9.43 10.19 5.43
C PRO A 75 10.72 9.76 4.72
N ILE A 76 10.89 10.20 3.47
CA ILE A 76 12.18 10.10 2.78
C ILE A 76 12.82 11.49 2.94
N GLU A 77 13.97 11.55 3.62
CA GLU A 77 14.78 12.78 3.74
C GLU A 77 15.38 13.21 2.40
#